data_AF-A0A970RKI5-F1
#
_entry.id   AF-A0A970RKI5-F1
#
_cell.length_a   1.000
_cell.length_b   1.000
_cell.length_c   1.000
_cell.angle_alpha   90.00
_cell.angle_beta   90.00
_cell.angle_gamma   90.00
#
_symmetry.space_group_name_H-M   'P 1'
#
loop_
_entity.id
_entity.type
_entity.pdbx_description
1 polymer ?
#
loop_
_entity_poly.entity_id
_entity_poly.type
_entity_poly.pdbx_seq_one_letter_code
_entity_poly.pdbx_strand_id
1 'polypeptide(L)'
;MNNEILLETCNEMLGDIATELARAYVDNRSVLNIYFGQGSPERQLELFHPLAWETSIFFLHLLASHKNQDLATLFRSHLEETPTGHKSFNPTIIQRRLDTYAHSENALESFANFCDAVTKHEMNRRINQTGQHSINDHRYVTIQNAAVRILDFIKTLD
;
A
#
# COMPACT_ATOMS: atom_id res chain seq x y z
N MET A 1 22.50 -3.26 13.89
CA MET A 1 21.16 -2.74 14.21
C MET A 1 20.37 -3.88 14.84
N ASN A 2 19.63 -3.67 15.93
CA ASN A 2 18.81 -4.75 16.51
C ASN A 2 17.62 -5.02 15.57
N ASN A 3 17.19 -6.27 15.43
CA ASN A 3 16.10 -6.65 14.51
C ASN A 3 14.78 -5.94 14.85
N GLU A 4 14.55 -5.62 16.12
CA GLU A 4 13.39 -4.85 16.58
C GLU A 4 13.42 -3.39 16.08
N ILE A 5 14.58 -2.73 16.16
CA ILE A 5 14.77 -1.35 15.67
C ILE A 5 14.57 -1.29 14.15
N LEU A 6 15.05 -2.32 13.44
CA LEU A 6 14.87 -2.42 12.01
C LEU A 6 13.40 -2.64 11.63
N LEU A 7 12.67 -3.47 12.38
CA LEU A 7 11.23 -3.68 12.16
C LEU A 7 10.41 -2.41 12.45
N GLU A 8 10.74 -1.68 13.51
CA GLU A 8 10.11 -0.38 13.81
C GLU A 8 10.36 0.62 12.67
N THR A 9 11.59 0.70 12.16
CA THR A 9 11.94 1.54 11.01
C THR A 9 11.16 1.15 9.75
N CYS A 10 10.97 -0.15 9.51
CA CYS A 10 10.15 -0.64 8.38
C CYS A 10 8.69 -0.21 8.55
N ASN A 11 8.12 -0.37 9.75
CA ASN A 11 6.74 -0.02 10.04
C ASN A 11 6.48 1.48 9.90
N GLU A 12 7.39 2.33 10.38
CA GLU A 12 7.31 3.79 10.19
C GLU A 12 7.31 4.17 8.70
N MET A 13 8.28 3.64 7.95
CA MET A 13 8.39 3.89 6.50
C MET A 13 7.14 3.45 5.73
N LEU A 14 6.60 2.26 6.05
CA LEU A 14 5.39 1.75 5.42
C LEU A 14 4.14 2.55 5.82
N GLY A 15 4.05 3.00 7.07
CA GLY A 15 2.98 3.87 7.55
C GLY A 15 2.98 5.23 6.85
N ASP A 16 4.17 5.82 6.65
CA ASP A 16 4.32 7.07 5.90
C ASP A 16 3.88 6.91 4.44
N ILE A 17 4.30 5.83 3.78
CA ILE A 17 3.90 5.53 2.40
C ILE A 17 2.40 5.32 2.29
N ALA A 18 1.81 4.53 3.19
CA ALA A 18 0.38 4.26 3.19
C ALA A 18 -0.44 5.54 3.41
N THR A 19 0.05 6.44 4.27
CA THR A 19 -0.54 7.77 4.50
C THR A 19 -0.45 8.64 3.24
N GLU A 20 0.71 8.64 2.57
CA GLU A 20 0.93 9.38 1.34
C GLU A 20 0.00 8.89 0.23
N LEU A 21 -0.12 7.57 0.06
CA LEU A 21 -1.05 6.94 -0.87
C LEU A 21 -2.50 7.33 -0.55
N ALA A 22 -2.94 7.16 0.69
CA ALA A 22 -4.30 7.52 1.11
C ALA A 22 -4.61 9.00 0.85
N ARG A 23 -3.66 9.90 1.09
CA ARG A 23 -3.78 11.32 0.76
C ARG A 23 -3.91 11.55 -0.74
N ALA A 24 -3.06 10.92 -1.56
CA ALA A 24 -3.11 11.06 -3.02
C ALA A 24 -4.47 10.66 -3.60
N TYR A 25 -5.15 9.69 -2.99
CA TYR A 25 -6.48 9.25 -3.40
C TYR A 25 -7.63 10.14 -2.89
N VAL A 26 -7.44 10.85 -1.77
CA VAL A 26 -8.44 11.78 -1.22
C VAL A 26 -8.30 13.19 -1.79
N ASP A 27 -7.10 13.58 -2.22
CA ASP A 27 -6.78 14.89 -2.79
C ASP A 27 -7.30 15.03 -4.23
N ASN A 28 -8.62 14.90 -4.38
CA ASN A 28 -9.32 15.24 -5.61
C ASN A 28 -9.38 16.78 -5.66
N ARG A 29 -8.46 17.38 -6.42
CA ARG A 29 -8.15 18.83 -6.58
C ARG A 29 -9.32 19.75 -7.04
N SER A 30 -10.56 19.43 -6.69
CA SER A 30 -11.69 20.33 -6.88
C SER A 30 -11.88 21.16 -5.61
N VAL A 31 -11.62 22.46 -5.71
CA VAL A 31 -11.91 23.46 -4.67
C VAL A 31 -13.37 23.35 -4.18
N LEU A 32 -14.29 22.93 -5.05
CA LEU A 32 -15.69 22.67 -4.71
C LEU A 32 -15.84 21.48 -3.73
N ASN A 33 -15.06 20.42 -3.88
CA ASN A 33 -15.12 19.26 -2.99
C ASN A 33 -14.65 19.61 -1.57
N ILE A 34 -13.66 20.49 -1.44
CA ILE A 34 -13.21 21.04 -0.15
C ILE A 34 -14.31 21.92 0.45
N TYR A 35 -14.92 22.80 -0.35
CA TYR A 35 -16.04 23.65 0.06
C TYR A 35 -17.27 22.87 0.55
N PHE A 36 -17.53 21.68 -0.03
CA PHE A 36 -18.64 20.79 0.38
C PHE A 36 -18.25 19.73 1.41
N GLY A 37 -17.05 19.79 2.01
CA GLY A 37 -16.62 18.84 3.04
C GLY A 37 -16.35 17.41 2.53
N GLN A 38 -16.13 17.23 1.24
CA GLN A 38 -15.91 15.92 0.60
C GLN A 38 -14.44 15.46 0.60
N GLY A 39 -13.51 16.21 1.19
CA GLY A 39 -12.13 15.80 1.47
C GLY A 39 -11.96 15.41 2.93
N SER A 40 -12.76 14.45 3.41
CA SER A 40 -12.90 14.21 4.85
C SER A 40 -11.77 13.29 5.40
N PRO A 41 -11.19 13.58 6.57
CA PRO A 41 -10.18 12.74 7.24
C PRO A 41 -10.62 11.28 7.42
N GLU A 42 -11.92 11.05 7.54
CA GLU A 42 -12.51 9.71 7.65
C GLU A 42 -12.23 8.87 6.39
N ARG A 43 -12.24 9.47 5.19
CA ARG A 43 -11.89 8.76 3.94
C ARG A 43 -10.42 8.36 3.89
N GLN A 44 -9.54 9.20 4.43
CA GLN A 44 -8.11 8.87 4.50
C GLN A 44 -7.90 7.67 5.43
N LEU A 45 -8.61 7.62 6.56
CA LEU A 45 -8.56 6.49 7.49
C LEU A 45 -9.15 5.20 6.90
N GLU A 46 -10.26 5.28 6.18
CA GLU A 46 -10.87 4.12 5.50
C GLU A 46 -9.95 3.53 4.42
N LEU A 47 -9.24 4.38 3.67
CA LEU A 47 -8.27 3.94 2.65
C LEU A 47 -6.92 3.52 3.24
N PHE A 48 -6.53 4.08 4.39
CA PHE A 48 -5.24 3.80 5.02
C PHE A 48 -5.06 2.31 5.32
N HIS A 49 -6.01 1.67 5.97
CA HIS A 49 -5.90 0.26 6.35
C HIS A 49 -5.63 -0.69 5.17
N PRO A 50 -6.45 -0.71 4.10
CA PRO A 50 -6.20 -1.59 2.96
C PRO A 50 -4.93 -1.22 2.18
N LEU A 51 -4.56 0.06 2.12
CA LEU A 51 -3.32 0.49 1.45
C LEU A 51 -2.08 0.13 2.26
N ALA A 52 -2.08 0.33 3.57
CA ALA A 52 -0.99 -0.07 4.47
C ALA A 52 -0.76 -1.57 4.39
N TRP A 53 -1.84 -2.35 4.42
CA TRP A 53 -1.75 -3.81 4.35
C TRP A 53 -1.15 -4.28 3.01
N GLU A 54 -1.63 -3.74 1.89
CA GLU A 54 -1.07 -4.11 0.59
C GLU A 54 0.38 -3.67 0.42
N THR A 55 0.74 -2.48 0.92
CA THR A 55 2.11 -1.95 0.88
C THR A 55 3.05 -2.85 1.68
N SER A 56 2.63 -3.33 2.85
CA SER A 56 3.39 -4.30 3.65
C SER A 56 3.60 -5.64 2.94
N ILE A 57 2.62 -6.12 2.17
CA ILE A 57 2.78 -7.36 1.39
C ILE A 57 3.70 -7.15 0.20
N PHE A 58 3.59 -6.02 -0.49
CA PHE A 58 4.49 -5.66 -1.57
C PHE A 58 5.94 -5.56 -1.08
N PHE A 59 6.14 -4.93 0.09
CA PHE A 59 7.42 -4.89 0.77
C PHE A 59 7.96 -6.29 1.11
N LEU A 60 7.12 -7.17 1.66
CA LEU A 60 7.49 -8.55 1.97
C LEU A 60 7.92 -9.33 0.72
N HIS A 61 7.22 -9.14 -0.41
CA HIS A 61 7.59 -9.73 -1.70
C HIS A 61 8.98 -9.28 -2.18
N LEU A 62 9.27 -7.98 -2.08
CA LEU A 62 10.57 -7.42 -2.47
C LEU A 62 11.68 -7.87 -1.52
N LEU A 63 11.44 -7.88 -0.21
CA LEU A 63 12.36 -8.40 0.80
C LEU A 63 12.76 -9.85 0.53
N ALA A 64 11.77 -10.71 0.25
CA ALA A 64 12.00 -12.12 -0.06
C ALA A 64 12.85 -12.30 -1.33
N SER A 65 12.72 -11.37 -2.29
CA SER A 65 13.47 -11.38 -3.54
C SER A 65 14.94 -10.93 -3.39
N HIS A 66 15.23 -10.11 -2.38
CA HIS A 66 16.56 -9.54 -2.08
C HIS A 66 17.40 -10.39 -1.09
N LYS A 67 17.11 -11.68 -0.92
CA LYS A 67 17.87 -12.62 -0.06
C LYS A 67 17.94 -12.29 1.45
N ASN A 68 17.21 -11.29 1.94
CA ASN A 68 17.12 -10.99 3.37
C ASN A 68 16.03 -11.87 4.04
N GLN A 69 16.25 -13.20 4.03
CA GLN A 69 15.25 -14.20 4.43
C GLN A 69 14.85 -14.13 5.90
N ASP A 70 15.80 -13.80 6.78
CA ASP A 70 15.53 -13.71 8.22
C ASP A 70 14.59 -12.54 8.53
N LEU A 71 14.85 -11.37 7.91
CA LEU A 71 14.00 -10.20 8.03
C LEU A 71 12.63 -10.42 7.37
N ALA A 72 12.59 -11.06 6.20
CA ALA A 72 11.33 -11.39 5.53
C ALA A 72 10.47 -12.33 6.38
N THR A 73 11.07 -13.33 7.03
CA THR A 73 10.35 -14.27 7.91
C THR A 73 9.82 -13.57 9.15
N LEU A 74 10.65 -12.73 9.77
CA LEU A 74 10.29 -11.96 10.96
C LEU A 74 9.17 -10.95 10.63
N PHE A 75 9.29 -10.23 9.53
CA PHE A 75 8.28 -9.28 9.06
C PHE A 75 6.96 -9.97 8.69
N ARG A 76 7.03 -11.16 8.07
CA ARG A 76 5.84 -11.97 7.76
C ARG A 76 5.09 -12.39 9.02
N SER A 77 5.80 -12.89 10.04
CA SER A 77 5.18 -13.27 11.33
C SER A 77 4.45 -12.07 11.93
N HIS A 78 5.10 -10.91 11.93
CA HIS A 78 4.52 -9.68 12.46
C HIS A 78 3.27 -9.24 11.68
N LEU A 79 3.29 -9.35 10.35
CA LEU A 79 2.16 -9.03 9.49
C LEU A 79 0.97 -9.98 9.70
N GLU A 80 1.23 -11.27 9.94
CA GLU A 80 0.21 -12.29 10.24
C GLU A 80 -0.42 -12.09 11.62
N GLU A 81 0.34 -11.60 12.60
CA GLU A 81 -0.13 -11.29 13.96
C GLU A 81 -0.85 -9.94 14.07
N THR A 82 -0.67 -9.05 13.10
CA THR A 82 -1.28 -7.71 13.11
C THR A 82 -2.80 -7.81 12.95
N PRO A 83 -3.61 -7.34 13.92
CA PRO A 83 -5.06 -7.37 13.81
C PRO A 83 -5.50 -6.41 12.70
N THR A 84 -6.02 -6.97 11.62
CA THR A 84 -6.37 -6.22 10.40
C THR A 84 -7.68 -5.45 10.50
N GLY A 85 -8.42 -5.54 11.62
CA GLY A 85 -9.71 -4.85 11.87
C GLY A 85 -10.86 -5.27 10.93
N HIS A 86 -10.53 -5.91 9.82
CA HIS A 86 -11.41 -6.37 8.76
C HIS A 86 -11.45 -7.89 8.76
N LYS A 87 -12.65 -8.45 9.00
CA LYS A 87 -12.91 -9.92 8.97
C LYS A 87 -12.50 -10.60 7.66
N SER A 88 -12.24 -9.83 6.61
CA SER A 88 -11.85 -10.31 5.30
C SER A 88 -10.35 -10.55 5.13
N PHE A 89 -9.47 -10.19 6.07
CA PHE A 89 -8.03 -10.41 5.94
C PHE A 89 -7.58 -11.65 6.73
N ASN A 90 -7.50 -12.78 6.03
CA ASN A 90 -7.04 -14.06 6.54
C ASN A 90 -5.57 -14.29 6.09
N PRO A 91 -4.70 -14.97 6.88
CA PRO A 91 -3.33 -15.30 6.47
C PRO A 91 -3.21 -15.98 5.08
N THR A 92 -4.23 -16.72 4.67
CA THR A 92 -4.33 -17.27 3.29
C THR A 92 -4.31 -16.21 2.19
N ILE A 93 -4.75 -14.99 2.49
CA ILE A 93 -4.77 -13.87 1.54
C ILE A 93 -3.38 -13.28 1.38
N ILE A 94 -2.56 -13.22 2.44
CA ILE A 94 -1.16 -12.78 2.35
C ILE A 94 -0.45 -13.67 1.33
N GLN A 95 -0.54 -14.99 1.49
CA GLN A 95 0.08 -15.93 0.55
C GLN A 95 -0.47 -15.74 -0.87
N ARG A 96 -1.79 -15.63 -1.04
CA ARG A 96 -2.41 -15.41 -2.36
C ARG A 96 -1.91 -14.12 -3.04
N ARG A 97 -1.72 -13.04 -2.28
CA ARG A 97 -1.18 -11.77 -2.81
C ARG A 97 0.29 -11.90 -3.17
N LEU A 98 1.10 -12.55 -2.33
CA LEU A 98 2.50 -12.88 -2.65
C LEU A 98 2.59 -13.72 -3.93
N ASP A 99 1.73 -14.73 -4.08
CA ASP A 99 1.66 -15.54 -5.30
C ASP A 99 1.27 -14.69 -6.51
N THR A 100 0.34 -13.73 -6.35
CA THR A 100 -0.03 -12.79 -7.41
C THR A 100 1.19 -11.98 -7.87
N TYR A 101 2.01 -11.49 -6.94
CA TYR A 101 3.24 -10.76 -7.29
C TYR A 101 4.28 -11.66 -7.95
N ALA A 102 4.47 -12.88 -7.43
CA ALA A 102 5.43 -13.84 -7.98
C ALA A 102 5.09 -14.30 -9.42
N HIS A 103 3.81 -14.38 -9.77
CA HIS A 103 3.36 -14.78 -11.11
C HIS A 103 3.12 -13.59 -12.05
N SER A 104 3.17 -12.36 -11.57
CA SER A 104 3.01 -11.17 -12.40
C SER A 104 4.30 -10.84 -13.15
N GLU A 105 4.18 -10.47 -14.42
CA GLU A 105 5.33 -9.94 -15.21
C GLU A 105 5.85 -8.63 -14.60
N ASN A 106 4.98 -7.86 -13.96
CA ASN A 106 5.30 -6.60 -13.31
C ASN A 106 4.56 -6.49 -11.96
N ALA A 107 5.29 -6.76 -10.87
CA ALA A 107 4.75 -6.70 -9.51
C ALA A 107 4.31 -5.27 -9.12
N LEU A 108 4.99 -4.24 -9.63
CA LEU A 108 4.62 -2.84 -9.40
C LEU A 108 3.29 -2.50 -10.06
N GLU A 109 3.05 -2.99 -11.27
CA GLU A 109 1.77 -2.80 -11.96
C GLU A 109 0.63 -3.52 -11.22
N SER A 110 0.90 -4.73 -10.72
CA SER A 110 -0.06 -5.49 -9.90
C SER A 110 -0.39 -4.78 -8.58
N PHE A 111 0.60 -4.11 -7.96
CA PHE A 111 0.41 -3.30 -6.77
C PHE A 111 -0.42 -2.05 -7.07
N ALA A 112 -0.07 -1.31 -8.12
CA ALA A 112 -0.82 -0.14 -8.57
C ALA A 112 -2.30 -0.48 -8.87
N ASN A 113 -2.53 -1.58 -9.57
CA ASN A 113 -3.88 -2.08 -9.88
C ASN A 113 -4.70 -2.39 -8.62
N PHE A 114 -4.06 -2.88 -7.55
CA PHE A 114 -4.75 -3.12 -6.28
C PHE A 114 -5.11 -1.80 -5.58
N CYS A 115 -4.17 -0.86 -5.49
CA CYS A 115 -4.43 0.45 -4.91
C CYS A 115 -5.59 1.16 -5.64
N ASP A 116 -5.64 1.07 -6.97
CA ASP A 116 -6.74 1.57 -7.79
C ASP A 116 -8.05 0.79 -7.56
N ALA A 117 -8.01 -0.52 -7.35
CA ALA A 117 -9.20 -1.32 -7.13
C ALA A 117 -9.85 -1.03 -5.76
N VAL A 118 -9.05 -0.90 -4.70
CA VAL A 118 -9.52 -0.55 -3.35
C VAL A 118 -10.21 0.81 -3.36
N THR A 119 -9.60 1.78 -4.04
CA THR A 119 -10.13 3.14 -4.11
C THR A 119 -11.39 3.20 -4.97
N LYS A 120 -11.46 2.47 -6.10
CA LYS A 120 -12.68 2.33 -6.89
C LYS A 120 -13.80 1.62 -6.11
N HIS A 121 -13.50 0.60 -5.33
CA HIS A 121 -14.50 -0.13 -4.53
C HIS A 121 -15.12 0.77 -3.45
N GLU A 122 -14.30 1.53 -2.72
CA GLU A 122 -14.79 2.47 -1.69
C GLU A 122 -15.41 3.74 -2.30
N MET A 123 -14.92 4.25 -3.44
CA MET A 123 -15.54 5.39 -4.14
C MET A 123 -16.87 5.03 -4.80
N ASN A 124 -16.95 3.88 -5.49
CA ASN A 124 -18.19 3.42 -6.14
C ASN A 124 -19.29 3.07 -5.14
N ARG A 125 -18.94 2.85 -3.86
CA ARG A 125 -19.93 2.68 -2.80
C ARG A 125 -20.80 3.92 -2.59
N ARG A 126 -20.39 5.11 -3.07
CA ARG A 126 -21.20 6.33 -2.93
C ARG A 126 -21.21 7.34 -4.11
N ILE A 127 -20.29 7.31 -5.08
CA ILE A 127 -20.33 8.24 -6.23
C ILE A 127 -19.81 7.58 -7.51
N ASN A 128 -20.65 7.53 -8.56
CA ASN A 128 -20.27 7.19 -9.93
C ASN A 128 -19.25 8.20 -10.47
N GLN A 129 -17.94 7.93 -10.37
CA GLN A 129 -16.91 8.66 -11.11
C GLN A 129 -15.94 7.69 -11.77
N THR A 130 -16.23 7.35 -13.02
CA THR A 130 -15.32 6.70 -13.95
C THR A 130 -14.32 7.74 -14.48
N GLY A 131 -13.09 7.74 -13.97
CA GLY A 131 -11.98 8.55 -14.49
C GLY A 131 -10.86 7.65 -15.01
N GLN A 132 -10.54 7.78 -16.30
CA GLN A 132 -9.46 7.07 -16.99
C GLN A 132 -8.07 7.42 -16.45
N HIS A 133 -7.19 6.43 -16.42
CA HIS A 133 -5.77 6.55 -16.07
C HIS A 133 -5.05 7.45 -17.08
N SER A 134 -4.51 8.58 -16.61
CA SER A 134 -3.61 9.45 -17.38
C SER A 134 -2.20 9.33 -16.80
N ILE A 135 -1.17 9.45 -17.64
CA ILE A 135 0.23 9.40 -17.22
C ILE A 135 0.61 10.58 -16.30
N ASN A 136 -0.21 11.64 -16.28
CA ASN A 136 -0.15 12.75 -15.33
C ASN A 136 -1.04 12.56 -14.09
N ASP A 137 -1.55 11.35 -13.86
CA ASP A 137 -2.32 11.05 -12.67
C ASP A 137 -1.40 11.08 -11.46
N HIS A 138 -1.60 12.09 -10.63
CA HIS A 138 -0.87 12.29 -9.38
C HIS A 138 -0.83 11.00 -8.54
N ARG A 139 -1.90 10.19 -8.58
CA ARG A 139 -1.99 8.91 -7.85
C ARG A 139 -0.98 7.88 -8.36
N TYR A 140 -0.86 7.74 -9.67
CA TYR A 140 0.07 6.79 -10.29
C TYR A 140 1.53 7.20 -10.04
N VAL A 141 1.82 8.50 -10.08
CA VAL A 141 3.15 9.04 -9.73
C VAL A 141 3.48 8.76 -8.25
N THR A 142 2.52 8.95 -7.34
CA THR A 142 2.72 8.65 -5.91
C THR A 142 2.99 7.17 -5.66
N ILE A 143 2.29 6.26 -6.37
CA ILE A 143 2.54 4.81 -6.29
C ILE A 143 3.95 4.46 -6.77
N GLN A 144 4.38 5.03 -7.90
CA GLN A 144 5.73 4.79 -8.41
C GLN A 144 6.80 5.29 -7.44
N ASN A 145 6.64 6.50 -6.90
CA ASN A 145 7.57 7.06 -5.92
C ASN A 145 7.62 6.22 -4.64
N ALA A 146 6.48 5.73 -4.16
CA ALA A 146 6.41 4.81 -3.03
C ALA A 146 7.20 3.52 -3.29
N ALA A 147 7.00 2.89 -4.44
CA ALA A 147 7.72 1.67 -4.79
C ALA A 147 9.23 1.90 -4.94
N VAL A 148 9.66 3.02 -5.52
CA VAL A 148 11.08 3.39 -5.60
C VAL A 148 11.67 3.58 -4.20
N ARG A 149 10.99 4.29 -3.30
CA ARG A 149 11.43 4.47 -1.90
C ARG A 149 11.58 3.13 -1.18
N ILE A 150 10.64 2.21 -1.37
CA ILE A 150 10.70 0.86 -0.79
C ILE A 150 11.90 0.10 -1.35
N LEU A 151 12.09 0.11 -2.66
CA LEU A 151 13.23 -0.56 -3.32
C LEU A 151 14.57 0.00 -2.85
N ASP A 152 14.69 1.32 -2.76
CA ASP A 152 15.93 1.96 -2.30
C ASP A 152 16.19 1.66 -0.82
N PHE A 153 15.16 1.64 0.02
CA PHE A 153 15.30 1.18 1.40
C PHE A 153 15.79 -0.27 1.48
N ILE A 154 15.21 -1.18 0.70
CA ILE A 154 15.65 -2.59 0.68
C ILE A 154 17.12 -2.71 0.24
N LYS A 155 17.56 -1.93 -0.77
CA LYS A 155 18.98 -1.91 -1.19
C LYS A 155 19.93 -1.40 -0.10
N THR A 156 19.46 -0.59 0.86
CA THR A 156 20.28 -0.17 2.00
C THR A 156 20.43 -1.24 3.08
N LEU A 157 19.66 -2.32 2.98
CA LEU A 157 19.70 -3.47 3.90
C LEU A 157 20.59 -4.62 3.42
N ASP A 158 21.07 -4.55 2.17
CA ASP A 158 22.10 -5.43 1.58
C ASP A 158 23.52 -4.93 1.95
#